data_AF-A0A1H5K4F7-F1
#
_entry.id   AF-A0A1H5K4F7-F1
#
_cell.length_a   1.000
_cell.length_b   1.000
_cell.length_c   1.000
_cell.angle_alpha   90.00
_cell.angle_beta   90.00
_cell.angle_gamma   90.00
#
_symmetry.space_group_name_H-M   'P 1'
#
loop_
_entity.id
_entity.type
_entity.pdbx_description
1 polymer ?
#
loop_
_entity_poly.entity_id
_entity_poly.type
_entity_poly.pdbx_seq_one_letter_code
_entity_poly.pdbx_strand_id
1 'polypeptide(L)'
;MSLQAVLLPLFVQVALTFGLLLWFAPLRAQTLSSKEVHPRDIALGQKAWPERIQQIGNCFQNQFELPVLFYVLVILAIIARKDDLAFVILSWIFVASRFLHAFIHTGSNVVRLRGLVYSVGAIVLIVMWIMVAIRVLIA
;
A
#
# COMPACT_ATOMS: atom_id res chain seq x y z
N MET A 1 -4.64 -6.11 -22.44
CA MET A 1 -5.30 -4.77 -22.52
C MET A 1 -4.31 -3.78 -23.12
N SER A 2 -4.57 -2.46 -23.19
CA SER A 2 -3.46 -1.53 -23.46
C SER A 2 -2.49 -1.55 -22.28
N LEU A 3 -1.18 -1.52 -22.55
CA LEU A 3 -0.15 -1.52 -21.49
C LEU A 3 -0.37 -0.38 -20.49
N GLN A 4 -0.81 0.78 -20.98
CA GLN A 4 -1.14 1.95 -20.17
C GLN A 4 -2.25 1.66 -19.15
N ALA A 5 -3.33 0.98 -19.56
CA ALA A 5 -4.44 0.67 -18.66
C ALA A 5 -4.04 -0.27 -17.52
N VAL A 6 -3.07 -1.16 -17.76
CA VAL A 6 -2.56 -2.11 -16.77
C VAL A 6 -1.57 -1.46 -15.81
N LEU A 7 -0.72 -0.55 -16.32
CA LEU A 7 0.28 0.15 -15.50
C LEU A 7 -0.29 1.31 -14.68
N LEU A 8 -1.42 1.90 -15.09
CA LEU A 8 -1.97 3.07 -14.41
C LEU A 8 -2.32 2.81 -12.91
N PRO A 9 -3.00 1.71 -12.53
CA PRO A 9 -3.19 1.35 -11.12
C PRO A 9 -1.87 1.24 -10.35
N LEU A 10 -0.83 0.64 -10.97
CA LEU A 10 0.49 0.51 -10.36
C LEU A 10 1.10 1.88 -10.05
N PHE A 11 1.08 2.81 -11.01
CA PHE A 11 1.61 4.16 -10.79
C PHE A 11 0.84 4.92 -9.71
N VAL A 12 -0.48 4.76 -9.65
CA VAL A 12 -1.31 5.41 -8.61
C VAL A 12 -0.99 4.87 -7.22
N GLN A 13 -0.74 3.57 -7.08
CA GLN A 13 -0.32 2.97 -5.81
C GLN A 13 1.10 3.41 -5.39
N VAL A 14 2.01 3.55 -6.35
CA VAL A 14 3.34 4.14 -6.13
C VAL A 14 3.22 5.60 -5.68
N ALA A 15 2.32 6.38 -6.30
CA ALA A 15 2.07 7.76 -5.92
C ALA A 15 1.55 7.88 -4.47
N LEU A 16 0.67 6.97 -4.02
CA LEU A 16 0.25 6.92 -2.60
C LEU A 16 1.44 6.70 -1.66
N THR A 17 2.35 5.79 -2.03
CA THR A 17 3.53 5.47 -1.24
C THR A 17 4.46 6.68 -1.10
N PHE A 18 4.74 7.36 -2.21
CA PHE A 18 5.53 8.60 -2.18
C PHE A 18 4.81 9.75 -1.47
N GLY A 19 3.50 9.88 -1.63
CA GLY A 19 2.71 10.90 -0.93
C GLY A 19 2.81 10.73 0.60
N LEU A 20 2.70 9.50 1.10
CA LEU A 20 2.90 9.22 2.53
C LEU A 20 4.34 9.45 2.98
N LEU A 21 5.35 9.12 2.16
CA LEU A 21 6.75 9.41 2.46
C LEU A 21 7.00 10.91 2.62
N LEU A 22 6.55 11.69 1.63
CA LEU A 22 6.72 13.15 1.59
C LEU A 22 5.97 13.84 2.74
N TRP A 23 4.89 13.25 3.23
CA TRP A 23 4.21 13.71 4.44
C TRP A 23 4.96 13.31 5.72
N PHE A 24 5.36 12.04 5.84
CA PHE A 24 5.98 11.49 7.04
C PHE A 24 7.38 12.04 7.32
N ALA A 25 8.22 12.13 6.29
CA ALA A 25 9.63 12.48 6.40
C ALA A 25 9.91 13.83 7.10
N PRO A 26 9.28 14.96 6.70
CA PRO A 26 9.54 16.25 7.35
C PRO A 26 9.06 16.28 8.80
N LEU A 27 7.92 15.65 9.10
CA LEU A 27 7.41 15.59 10.47
C LEU A 27 8.38 14.81 11.38
N ARG A 28 8.91 13.70 10.89
CA ARG A 28 9.93 12.92 11.61
C ARG A 28 11.20 13.73 11.86
N ALA A 29 11.67 14.46 10.85
CA ALA A 29 12.84 15.33 10.97
C ALA A 29 12.62 16.45 12.00
N GLN A 30 11.44 17.06 12.00
CA GLN A 30 11.07 18.12 12.94
C GLN A 30 11.12 17.62 14.39
N THR A 31 10.50 16.48 14.70
CA THR A 31 10.47 15.88 16.06
C THR A 31 11.87 15.55 16.60
N LEU A 32 12.80 15.15 15.72
CA LEU A 32 14.20 14.93 16.10
C LEU A 32 14.92 16.26 16.35
N SER A 33 14.71 17.24 15.48
CA SER A 33 15.35 18.57 15.60
C SER A 33 14.87 19.36 16.81
N SER A 34 13.60 19.18 17.22
CA SER A 34 13.01 19.79 18.42
C SER A 34 13.43 19.09 19.71
N LYS A 35 14.18 17.98 19.61
CA LYS A 35 14.60 17.11 20.72
C LYS A 35 13.42 16.48 21.49
N GLU A 36 12.23 16.46 20.90
CA GLU A 36 11.06 15.76 21.47
C GLU A 36 11.28 14.25 21.51
N VAL A 37 12.05 13.70 20.55
CA VAL A 37 12.52 12.32 20.54
C VAL A 37 14.03 12.29 20.41
N HIS A 38 14.73 11.49 21.22
CA HIS A 38 16.15 11.27 21.06
C HIS A 38 16.45 10.07 20.13
N PRO A 39 17.44 10.17 19.22
CA PRO A 39 17.79 9.09 18.31
C PRO A 39 18.08 7.74 19.01
N ARG A 40 18.65 7.77 20.21
CA ARG A 40 18.93 6.57 21.00
C ARG A 40 17.66 5.80 21.38
N ASP A 41 16.54 6.50 21.55
CA ASP A 41 15.27 5.92 22.01
C ASP A 41 14.50 5.25 20.86
N ILE A 42 14.97 5.39 19.62
CA ILE A 42 14.35 4.83 18.39
C ILE A 42 15.33 3.99 17.56
N ALA A 43 16.58 3.83 18.02
CA ALA A 43 17.68 3.29 17.22
C ALA A 43 17.42 1.88 16.69
N LEU A 44 16.60 1.09 17.39
CA LEU A 44 16.28 -0.30 17.05
C LEU A 44 14.79 -0.49 16.66
N GLY A 45 14.06 0.60 16.39
CA GLY A 45 12.65 0.53 16.00
C GLY A 45 11.65 0.55 17.17
N GLN A 46 12.07 1.04 18.34
CA GLN A 46 11.17 1.26 19.46
C GLN A 46 10.08 2.29 19.11
N LYS A 47 8.90 2.14 19.73
CA LYS A 47 7.73 3.00 19.51
C LYS A 47 7.77 4.25 20.41
N ALA A 48 8.85 5.02 20.32
CA ALA A 48 9.04 6.25 21.10
C ALA A 48 8.57 7.52 20.38
N TRP A 49 7.92 7.39 19.23
CA TRP A 49 7.41 8.53 18.46
C TRP A 49 6.12 9.10 19.05
N PRO A 50 5.86 10.42 18.91
CA PRO A 50 4.55 10.98 19.18
C PRO A 50 3.48 10.27 18.36
N GLU A 51 2.29 10.12 18.94
CA GLU A 51 1.23 9.27 18.37
C GLU A 51 0.93 9.58 16.90
N ARG A 52 0.84 10.86 16.54
CA ARG A 52 0.58 11.30 15.16
C ARG A 52 1.67 10.86 14.18
N ILE A 53 2.93 10.96 14.59
CA ILE A 53 4.09 10.59 13.78
C ILE A 53 4.14 9.07 13.62
N GLN A 54 3.90 8.34 14.70
CA GLN A 54 3.82 6.88 14.69
C GLN A 54 2.68 6.39 13.78
N GLN A 55 1.52 7.04 13.84
CA GLN A 55 0.34 6.72 13.03
C GLN A 55 0.62 6.86 11.53
N ILE A 56 1.20 7.97 11.09
CA ILE A 56 1.55 8.19 9.68
C ILE A 56 2.67 7.24 9.25
N GLY A 57 3.69 7.05 10.10
CA GLY A 57 4.78 6.11 9.84
C GLY A 57 4.28 4.67 9.66
N ASN A 58 3.35 4.21 10.50
CA ASN A 58 2.72 2.90 10.37
C ASN A 58 1.92 2.77 9.07
N CYS A 59 1.19 3.83 8.68
CA CYS A 59 0.46 3.85 7.42
C CYS A 59 1.41 3.75 6.21
N PHE A 60 2.54 4.47 6.24
CA PHE A 60 3.57 4.39 5.22
C PHE A 60 4.19 2.99 5.13
N GLN A 61 4.59 2.40 6.26
CA GLN A 61 5.13 1.03 6.30
C GLN A 61 4.14 0.00 5.73
N ASN A 62 2.84 0.15 6.04
CA ASN A 62 1.81 -0.74 5.52
C ASN A 62 1.67 -0.70 3.99
N GLN A 63 2.17 0.34 3.30
CA GLN A 63 2.21 0.35 1.83
C GLN A 63 3.29 -0.57 1.24
N PHE A 64 4.18 -1.15 2.05
CA PHE A 64 5.19 -2.12 1.62
C PHE A 64 4.83 -3.58 1.93
N GLU A 65 3.64 -3.82 2.48
CA GLU A 65 3.12 -5.17 2.72
C GLU A 65 2.44 -5.71 1.43
N LEU A 66 1.10 -5.72 1.40
CA LEU A 66 0.34 -6.21 0.23
C LEU A 66 0.69 -5.53 -1.10
N PRO A 67 0.99 -4.21 -1.16
CA PRO A 67 1.27 -3.58 -2.44
C PRO A 67 2.52 -4.12 -3.15
N VAL A 68 3.49 -4.68 -2.42
CA VAL A 68 4.65 -5.34 -3.04
C VAL A 68 4.21 -6.56 -3.85
N LEU A 69 3.33 -7.39 -3.29
CA LEU A 69 2.75 -8.53 -4.01
C LEU A 69 1.90 -8.09 -5.20
N PHE A 70 1.22 -6.95 -5.09
CA PHE A 70 0.48 -6.36 -6.22
C PHE A 70 1.42 -5.92 -7.35
N TYR A 71 2.51 -5.21 -7.05
CA TYR A 71 3.48 -4.79 -8.07
C TYR A 71 4.08 -5.99 -8.81
N VAL A 72 4.47 -7.03 -8.06
CA VAL A 72 4.96 -8.29 -8.64
C VAL A 72 3.92 -8.92 -9.56
N LEU A 73 2.67 -9.01 -9.09
CA LEU A 73 1.59 -9.61 -9.86
C LEU A 73 1.28 -8.85 -11.16
N VAL A 74 1.30 -7.52 -11.15
CA VAL A 74 1.10 -6.69 -12.35
C VAL A 74 2.19 -6.98 -13.39
N ILE A 75 3.45 -7.03 -12.95
CA ILE A 75 4.59 -7.34 -13.84
C ILE A 75 4.45 -8.76 -14.41
N LEU A 76 4.12 -9.75 -13.58
CA LEU A 76 3.91 -11.13 -14.03
C LEU A 76 2.74 -11.25 -15.01
N ALA A 77 1.63 -10.56 -14.75
CA ALA A 77 0.46 -10.57 -15.62
C ALA A 77 0.77 -9.99 -17.00
N ILE A 78 1.58 -8.92 -17.08
CA ILE A 78 2.06 -8.35 -18.34
C ILE A 78 2.92 -9.35 -19.11
N ILE A 79 3.92 -9.95 -18.44
CA ILE A 79 4.85 -10.90 -19.07
C ILE A 79 4.11 -12.15 -19.57
N ALA A 80 3.20 -12.70 -18.76
CA ALA A 80 2.41 -13.87 -19.10
C ALA A 80 1.24 -13.57 -20.04
N ARG A 81 1.03 -12.29 -20.41
CA ARG A 81 -0.10 -11.81 -21.21
C ARG A 81 -1.47 -12.21 -20.63
N LYS A 82 -1.59 -12.17 -19.29
CA LYS A 82 -2.81 -12.48 -18.52
C LYS A 82 -3.44 -11.23 -17.89
N ASP A 83 -3.34 -10.10 -18.59
CA ASP A 83 -3.67 -8.73 -18.20
C ASP A 83 -4.98 -8.23 -18.86
N ASP A 84 -6.05 -9.03 -18.79
CA ASP A 84 -7.33 -8.69 -19.39
C ASP A 84 -8.12 -7.62 -18.61
N LEU A 85 -9.34 -7.31 -19.06
CA LEU A 85 -10.18 -6.29 -18.43
C LEU A 85 -10.49 -6.61 -16.96
N ALA A 86 -10.73 -7.87 -16.62
CA ALA A 86 -10.98 -8.30 -15.25
C ALA A 86 -9.79 -7.99 -14.34
N PHE A 87 -8.57 -8.23 -14.81
CA PHE A 87 -7.34 -7.89 -14.09
C PHE A 87 -7.23 -6.37 -13.81
N VAL A 88 -7.55 -5.54 -14.81
CA VAL A 88 -7.50 -4.07 -14.66
C VAL A 88 -8.54 -3.57 -13.66
N ILE A 89 -9.78 -4.09 -13.71
CA ILE A 89 -10.85 -3.72 -12.76
C ILE A 89 -10.44 -4.08 -11.33
N LEU A 90 -9.98 -5.32 -11.11
CA LEU A 90 -9.53 -5.76 -9.78
C LEU A 90 -8.33 -4.94 -9.27
N SER A 91 -7.41 -4.56 -10.17
CA SER A 91 -6.28 -3.68 -9.83
C SER A 91 -6.77 -2.33 -9.31
N TRP A 92 -7.78 -1.72 -9.96
CA TRP A 92 -8.35 -0.46 -9.47
C TRP A 92 -9.08 -0.60 -8.13
N ILE A 93 -9.80 -1.70 -7.93
CA ILE A 93 -10.45 -1.99 -6.63
C ILE A 93 -9.39 -2.13 -5.53
N PHE A 94 -8.30 -2.84 -5.81
CA PHE A 94 -7.17 -2.96 -4.89
C PHE A 94 -6.62 -1.57 -4.53
N VAL A 95 -6.26 -0.75 -5.52
CA VAL A 95 -5.71 0.59 -5.29
C VAL A 95 -6.69 1.49 -4.53
N ALA A 96 -7.98 1.48 -4.89
CA ALA A 96 -9.00 2.24 -4.16
C ALA A 96 -9.09 1.83 -2.68
N SER A 97 -9.00 0.53 -2.38
CA SER A 97 -8.96 0.04 -1.00
C SER A 97 -7.73 0.55 -0.24
N ARG A 98 -6.58 0.68 -0.92
CA ARG A 98 -5.34 1.21 -0.32
C ARG A 98 -5.45 2.69 0.03
N PHE A 99 -6.05 3.49 -0.84
CA PHE A 99 -6.33 4.90 -0.56
C PHE A 99 -7.32 5.06 0.59
N LEU A 100 -8.41 4.30 0.59
CA LEU A 100 -9.40 4.35 1.67
C LEU A 100 -8.79 3.91 3.00
N HIS A 101 -8.01 2.83 3.01
CA HIS A 101 -7.29 2.36 4.18
C HIS A 101 -6.31 3.43 4.69
N ALA A 102 -5.52 4.04 3.80
CA ALA A 102 -4.58 5.09 4.17
C ALA A 102 -5.31 6.31 4.77
N PHE A 103 -6.40 6.74 4.15
CA PHE A 103 -7.23 7.84 4.63
C PHE A 103 -7.79 7.58 6.04
N ILE A 104 -8.34 6.39 6.29
CA ILE A 104 -8.82 6.00 7.64
C ILE A 104 -7.65 5.94 8.61
N HIS A 105 -6.54 5.31 8.22
CA HIS A 105 -5.37 5.12 9.08
C HIS A 105 -4.76 6.45 9.51
N THR A 106 -4.59 7.42 8.60
CA THR A 106 -4.04 8.75 8.92
C THR A 106 -5.11 9.76 9.37
N GLY A 107 -6.39 9.38 9.37
CA GLY A 107 -7.51 10.20 9.82
C GLY A 107 -8.04 9.70 11.17
N SER A 108 -9.27 9.18 11.15
CA SER A 108 -10.01 8.74 12.34
C SER A 108 -9.41 7.53 13.07
N ASN A 109 -8.57 6.75 12.39
CA ASN A 109 -7.88 5.56 12.93
C ASN A 109 -8.81 4.53 13.60
N VAL A 110 -10.07 4.43 13.14
CA VAL A 110 -11.00 3.42 13.66
C VAL A 110 -10.50 2.03 13.26
N VAL A 111 -9.90 1.31 14.21
CA VAL A 111 -9.18 0.05 13.96
C VAL A 111 -10.03 -0.99 13.25
N ARG A 112 -11.30 -1.15 13.65
CA ARG A 112 -12.24 -2.10 13.02
C ARG A 112 -12.50 -1.73 11.56
N LEU A 113 -12.78 -0.45 11.27
CA LEU A 113 -13.05 0.01 9.91
C LEU A 113 -11.80 -0.13 9.03
N ARG A 114 -10.64 0.28 9.54
CA ARG A 114 -9.36 0.11 8.86
C ARG A 114 -9.09 -1.36 8.54
N GLY A 115 -9.28 -2.25 9.51
CA GLY A 115 -9.10 -3.68 9.34
C GLY A 115 -10.01 -4.27 8.26
N LEU A 116 -11.29 -3.87 8.22
CA LEU A 116 -12.21 -4.30 7.18
C LEU A 116 -11.77 -3.86 5.78
N VAL A 117 -11.37 -2.59 5.61
CA VAL A 117 -10.89 -2.08 4.32
C VAL A 117 -9.59 -2.76 3.88
N TYR A 118 -8.68 -3.02 4.83
CA TYR A 118 -7.48 -3.81 4.57
C TYR A 118 -7.83 -5.21 4.07
N SER A 119 -8.76 -5.89 4.73
CA SER A 119 -9.22 -7.24 4.35
C SER A 119 -9.84 -7.28 2.96
N VAL A 120 -10.62 -6.26 2.57
CA VAL A 120 -11.15 -6.15 1.20
C VAL A 120 -10.00 -6.11 0.19
N GLY A 121 -8.99 -5.27 0.41
CA GLY A 121 -7.81 -5.21 -0.45
C GLY A 121 -7.04 -6.53 -0.50
N ALA A 122 -6.88 -7.20 0.63
CA ALA A 122 -6.23 -8.52 0.71
C ALA A 122 -6.99 -9.58 -0.10
N ILE A 123 -8.31 -9.67 0.06
CA ILE A 123 -9.16 -10.62 -0.67
C ILE A 123 -9.08 -10.36 -2.18
N VAL A 124 -9.17 -9.10 -2.60
CA VAL A 124 -9.05 -8.72 -4.02
C VAL A 124 -7.70 -9.17 -4.58
N LEU A 125 -6.60 -8.93 -3.85
CA LEU A 125 -5.27 -9.35 -4.29
C LEU A 125 -5.13 -10.87 -4.36
N ILE A 126 -5.69 -11.61 -3.40
CA ILE A 126 -5.72 -13.09 -3.43
C ILE A 126 -6.47 -13.58 -4.67
N VAL A 127 -7.64 -13.01 -4.95
CA VAL A 127 -8.43 -13.35 -6.15
C VAL A 127 -7.63 -13.10 -7.43
N MET A 128 -6.93 -11.96 -7.52
CA MET A 128 -6.08 -11.66 -8.67
C MET A 128 -4.95 -12.69 -8.85
N TRP A 129 -4.28 -13.08 -7.76
CA TRP A 129 -3.23 -14.11 -7.80
C TRP A 129 -3.76 -15.46 -8.27
N ILE A 130 -4.88 -15.92 -7.69
CA ILE A 130 -5.52 -17.18 -8.09
C ILE A 130 -5.92 -17.12 -9.57
N MET A 131 -6.52 -16.03 -10.00
CA MET A 131 -6.95 -15.83 -11.39
C MET A 131 -5.77 -15.91 -12.36
N VAL A 132 -4.66 -15.20 -12.08
CA VAL A 132 -3.46 -15.23 -12.94
C VAL A 132 -2.82 -16.61 -12.91
N ALA A 133 -2.67 -17.24 -11.74
CA ALA A 133 -2.08 -18.57 -11.60
C ALA A 133 -2.85 -19.63 -12.41
N ILE A 134 -4.18 -19.69 -12.26
CA ILE A 134 -5.04 -20.60 -13.04
C ILE A 134 -4.86 -20.36 -14.54
N ARG A 135 -4.87 -19.11 -14.98
CA ARG A 135 -4.72 -18.75 -16.39
C ARG A 135 -3.35 -19.06 -16.97
N VAL A 136 -2.31 -19.11 -16.15
CA VAL A 136 -0.96 -19.52 -16.53
C VAL A 136 -0.88 -21.05 -16.61
N LEU A 137 -1.44 -21.76 -15.62
CA LEU A 137 -1.33 -23.22 -15.52
C LEU A 137 -2.19 -23.98 -16.56
N ILE A 138 -3.27 -23.37 -17.05
CA ILE A 138 -4.20 -23.98 -18.03
C ILE A 138 -3.86 -23.58 -19.48
N ALA A 139 -2.92 -22.66 -19.68
CA ALA A 139 -2.53 -22.17 -21.00
C ALA A 139 -1.41 -23.01 -21.63
#